data_AF-A0A381WJR7-F1
#
_entry.id   AF-A0A381WJR7-F1
#
_cell.length_a   1.000
_cell.length_b   1.000
_cell.length_c   1.000
_cell.angle_alpha   90.00
_cell.angle_beta   90.00
_cell.angle_gamma   90.00
#
_symmetry.space_group_name_H-M   'P 1'
#
loop_
_entity.id
_entity.type
_entity.pdbx_description
1 polymer ?
#
loop_
_entity_poly.entity_id
_entity_poly.type
_entity_poly.pdbx_seq_one_letter_code
_entity_poly.pdbx_strand_id
1 'polypeptide(L)'
;YPRMNHIYLEIETVGADIAKGIDLFEKLADYNNAREEKLGFRINLALHSNFVRNEEKFRKFLELCQKANVNALNVGLESGSERVRRQILKRPRYTNKELISFCKTAREFGVATSLLVLMGVPGETFNDYLETVGVVRDLQPEDVQLSIFYPYLGTDLYNIAVEQRVIPEGGTEPSNERHRATLELPDFPKWRIQFEFLYFWFRSFRGYWSLDKILMKMLRAFLLRFTRISAIARYLIVNNRLCKHIFKTYIEGTKRVIGSKEEPVGTMVSYHTGEL
;
A
#
# COMPACT_ATOMS: atom_id res chain seq x y z
N TYR A 1 -11.03 -17.51 19.62
CA TYR A 1 -10.94 -16.06 19.88
C TYR A 1 -12.27 -15.38 19.55
N PRO A 2 -13.25 -15.37 20.47
CA PRO A 2 -14.61 -14.91 20.18
C PRO A 2 -14.74 -13.41 19.84
N ARG A 3 -13.73 -12.58 20.17
CA ARG A 3 -13.68 -11.15 19.81
C ARG A 3 -12.91 -10.85 18.52
N MET A 4 -12.42 -11.88 17.83
CA MET A 4 -11.65 -11.70 16.60
C MET A 4 -12.61 -11.46 15.44
N ASN A 5 -12.51 -10.27 14.84
CA ASN A 5 -13.31 -9.85 13.69
C ASN A 5 -12.45 -9.58 12.44
N HIS A 6 -11.12 -9.60 12.58
CA HIS A 6 -10.18 -9.37 11.50
C HIS A 6 -9.02 -10.36 11.55
N ILE A 7 -8.65 -10.90 10.39
CA ILE A 7 -7.49 -11.78 10.21
C ILE A 7 -6.59 -11.19 9.12
N TYR A 8 -5.31 -11.07 9.44
CA TYR A 8 -4.28 -10.75 8.47
C TYR A 8 -3.61 -12.06 8.03
N LEU A 9 -3.67 -12.35 6.74
CA LEU A 9 -3.03 -13.52 6.15
C LEU A 9 -1.59 -13.16 5.81
N GLU A 10 -0.64 -13.64 6.62
CA GLU A 10 0.81 -13.45 6.47
C GLU A 10 1.40 -14.31 5.34
N ILE A 11 0.78 -14.25 4.16
CA ILE A 11 1.27 -14.88 2.94
C ILE A 11 2.12 -13.82 2.23
N GLU A 12 3.31 -14.18 1.74
CA GLU A 12 4.19 -13.24 1.03
C GLU A 12 3.48 -12.60 -0.16
N THR A 13 2.89 -13.43 -1.01
CA THR A 13 1.93 -12.98 -2.01
C THR A 13 0.99 -14.08 -2.46
N VAL A 14 -0.32 -13.80 -2.43
CA VAL A 14 -1.33 -14.70 -2.99
C VAL A 14 -1.30 -14.79 -4.52
N GLY A 15 -0.58 -13.87 -5.18
CA GLY A 15 -0.41 -13.86 -6.63
C GLY A 15 0.65 -14.83 -7.16
N ALA A 16 1.39 -15.52 -6.27
CA ALA A 16 2.44 -16.46 -6.68
C ALA A 16 1.88 -17.65 -7.48
N ASP A 17 0.74 -18.18 -7.03
CA ASP A 17 -0.03 -19.21 -7.73
C ASP A 17 -1.50 -18.82 -7.68
N ILE A 18 -2.00 -18.25 -8.77
CA ILE A 18 -3.36 -17.71 -8.83
C ILE A 18 -4.43 -18.81 -8.68
N ALA A 19 -4.14 -20.04 -9.10
CA ALA A 19 -5.10 -21.14 -9.00
C ALA A 19 -5.29 -21.55 -7.53
N LYS A 20 -4.18 -21.69 -6.79
CA LYS A 20 -4.23 -21.92 -5.33
C LYS A 20 -4.81 -20.71 -4.58
N GLY A 21 -4.52 -19.49 -5.05
CA GLY A 21 -5.12 -18.28 -4.52
C GLY A 21 -6.65 -18.29 -4.65
N ILE A 22 -7.17 -18.66 -5.82
CA ILE A 22 -8.61 -18.80 -6.07
C ILE A 22 -9.25 -19.83 -5.13
N ASP A 23 -8.68 -21.05 -5.06
CA ASP A 23 -9.17 -22.13 -4.18
C ASP A 23 -9.18 -21.70 -2.70
N LEU A 24 -8.15 -20.96 -2.26
CA LEU A 24 -8.11 -20.39 -0.91
C LEU A 24 -9.26 -19.41 -0.68
N PHE A 25 -9.52 -18.48 -1.62
CA PHE A 25 -10.60 -17.50 -1.45
C PHE A 25 -11.99 -18.11 -1.52
N GLU A 26 -12.19 -19.17 -2.32
CA GLU A 26 -13.43 -19.94 -2.33
C GLU A 26 -13.67 -20.57 -0.95
N LYS A 27 -12.68 -21.27 -0.39
CA LYS A 27 -12.76 -21.86 0.96
C LYS A 27 -12.95 -20.81 2.05
N LEU A 28 -12.31 -19.65 1.93
CA LEU A 28 -12.51 -18.54 2.86
C LEU A 28 -13.93 -17.97 2.75
N ALA A 29 -14.49 -17.85 1.55
CA ALA A 29 -15.87 -17.43 1.36
C ALA A 29 -16.86 -18.40 1.98
N ASP A 30 -16.69 -19.71 1.75
CA ASP A 30 -17.53 -20.74 2.34
C ASP A 30 -17.46 -20.71 3.87
N TYR A 31 -16.23 -20.64 4.41
CA TYR A 31 -16.01 -20.52 5.84
C TYR A 31 -16.67 -19.27 6.42
N ASN A 32 -16.60 -18.13 5.72
CA ASN A 32 -17.16 -16.88 6.22
C ASN A 32 -18.68 -16.80 6.10
N ASN A 33 -19.27 -17.47 5.11
CA ASN A 33 -20.72 -17.56 4.91
C ASN A 33 -21.38 -18.48 5.94
N ALA A 34 -20.67 -19.48 6.45
CA ALA A 34 -21.15 -20.36 7.52
C ALA A 34 -21.16 -19.71 8.92
N ARG A 35 -20.72 -18.45 9.05
CA ARG A 35 -20.57 -17.75 10.33
C ARG A 35 -21.67 -16.72 10.53
N GLU A 36 -22.17 -16.61 11.76
CA GLU A 36 -23.06 -15.51 12.17
C GLU A 36 -22.37 -14.15 12.04
N GLU A 37 -21.12 -14.05 12.52
CA GLU A 37 -20.28 -12.87 12.39
C GLU A 37 -19.14 -13.10 11.37
N LYS A 38 -19.23 -12.37 10.26
CA LYS A 38 -18.21 -12.41 9.20
C LYS A 38 -16.88 -11.82 9.69
N LEU A 39 -15.80 -12.54 9.41
CA LEU A 39 -14.43 -12.07 9.60
C LEU A 39 -14.02 -11.20 8.41
N GLY A 40 -13.31 -10.11 8.66
CA GLY A 40 -12.65 -9.33 7.62
C GLY A 40 -11.23 -9.81 7.38
N PHE A 41 -10.86 -10.04 6.12
CA PHE A 41 -9.49 -10.46 5.78
C PHE A 41 -8.67 -9.31 5.21
N ARG A 42 -7.36 -9.36 5.45
CA ARG A 42 -6.35 -8.52 4.80
C ARG A 42 -5.20 -9.40 4.32
N ILE A 43 -4.62 -9.08 3.17
CA ILE A 43 -3.58 -9.91 2.55
C ILE A 43 -2.60 -9.09 1.70
N ASN A 44 -1.38 -9.59 1.55
CA ASN A 44 -0.37 -9.03 0.64
C ASN A 44 -0.53 -9.55 -0.80
N LEU A 45 -0.36 -8.64 -1.75
CA LEU A 45 -0.41 -8.93 -3.18
C LEU A 45 0.73 -8.23 -3.92
N ALA A 46 1.62 -9.01 -4.53
CA ALA A 46 2.56 -8.54 -5.53
C ALA A 46 1.91 -8.68 -6.91
N LEU A 47 1.92 -7.62 -7.70
CA LEU A 47 1.34 -7.64 -9.04
C LEU A 47 2.34 -8.15 -10.07
N HIS A 48 1.82 -8.80 -11.11
CA HIS A 48 2.57 -9.20 -12.30
C HIS A 48 1.67 -9.05 -13.53
N SER A 49 2.19 -8.60 -14.67
CA SER A 49 1.39 -8.34 -15.89
C SER A 49 0.59 -9.56 -16.35
N ASN A 50 1.12 -10.78 -16.27
CA ASN A 50 0.36 -12.02 -16.56
C ASN A 50 -0.94 -12.18 -15.74
N PHE A 51 -1.09 -11.46 -14.63
CA PHE A 51 -2.31 -11.39 -13.85
C PHE A 51 -3.09 -10.11 -14.16
N VAL A 52 -2.47 -8.94 -14.06
CA VAL A 52 -3.19 -7.64 -14.14
C VAL A 52 -3.43 -7.10 -15.54
N ARG A 53 -2.81 -7.67 -16.59
CA ARG A 53 -3.06 -7.26 -17.98
C ARG A 53 -4.42 -7.73 -18.49
N ASN A 54 -4.94 -8.83 -17.95
CA ASN A 54 -6.25 -9.36 -18.32
C ASN A 54 -7.28 -8.91 -17.28
N GLU A 55 -8.15 -7.99 -17.68
CA GLU A 55 -9.18 -7.42 -16.80
C GLU A 55 -10.16 -8.46 -16.27
N GLU A 56 -10.64 -9.36 -17.12
CA GLU A 56 -11.55 -10.44 -16.72
C GLU A 56 -10.94 -11.30 -15.60
N LYS A 57 -9.65 -11.65 -15.75
CA LYS A 57 -8.93 -12.48 -14.79
C LYS A 57 -8.84 -11.82 -13.41
N PHE A 58 -8.47 -10.54 -13.33
CA PHE A 58 -8.36 -9.88 -12.02
C PHE A 58 -9.73 -9.47 -11.46
N ARG A 59 -10.74 -9.21 -12.30
CA ARG A 59 -12.12 -8.98 -11.85
C ARG A 59 -12.68 -10.21 -11.14
N LYS A 60 -12.49 -11.41 -11.70
CA LYS A 60 -12.89 -12.68 -11.05
C LYS A 60 -12.21 -12.85 -9.69
N PHE A 61 -10.92 -12.51 -9.60
CA PHE A 61 -10.20 -12.51 -8.33
C PHE A 61 -10.79 -11.52 -7.30
N LEU A 62 -11.14 -10.31 -7.72
CA LEU A 62 -11.73 -9.29 -6.85
C LEU A 62 -13.15 -9.66 -6.41
N GLU A 63 -13.92 -10.33 -7.26
CA GLU A 63 -15.22 -10.91 -6.90
C GLU A 63 -15.08 -11.95 -5.77
N LEU A 64 -14.08 -12.85 -5.87
CA LEU A 64 -13.79 -13.81 -4.81
C LEU A 64 -13.33 -13.12 -3.52
N CYS A 65 -12.50 -12.09 -3.63
CA CYS A 65 -12.10 -11.26 -2.49
C CYS A 65 -13.34 -10.66 -1.78
N GLN A 66 -14.28 -10.12 -2.54
CA GLN A 66 -15.53 -9.58 -2.01
C GLN A 66 -16.36 -10.67 -1.31
N LYS A 67 -16.56 -11.84 -1.94
CA LYS A 67 -17.29 -12.98 -1.36
C LYS A 67 -16.66 -13.47 -0.06
N ALA A 68 -15.33 -13.51 -0.01
CA ALA A 68 -14.57 -13.89 1.19
C ALA A 68 -14.55 -12.81 2.28
N ASN A 69 -15.06 -11.59 2.03
CA ASN A 69 -14.92 -10.42 2.89
C ASN A 69 -13.46 -9.99 3.12
N VAL A 70 -12.65 -10.05 2.07
CA VAL A 70 -11.33 -9.42 2.02
C VAL A 70 -11.53 -7.92 1.91
N ASN A 71 -11.28 -7.19 3.00
CA ASN A 71 -11.55 -5.76 3.04
C ASN A 71 -10.39 -4.90 2.55
N ALA A 72 -9.17 -5.42 2.55
CA ALA A 72 -8.02 -4.69 2.03
C ALA A 72 -6.92 -5.59 1.46
N LEU A 73 -6.30 -5.11 0.39
CA LEU A 73 -5.09 -5.66 -0.21
C LEU A 73 -3.91 -4.72 0.06
N ASN A 74 -2.83 -5.26 0.60
CA ASN A 74 -1.55 -4.58 0.69
C ASN A 74 -0.78 -4.83 -0.61
N VAL A 75 -0.72 -3.83 -1.48
CA VAL A 75 -0.10 -3.94 -2.80
C VAL A 75 1.33 -3.43 -2.76
N GLY A 76 2.28 -4.30 -3.11
CA GLY A 76 3.70 -3.96 -3.16
C GLY A 76 4.06 -3.08 -4.37
N LEU A 77 3.84 -1.77 -4.26
CA LEU A 77 4.29 -0.79 -5.27
C LEU A 77 5.82 -0.68 -5.25
N GLU A 78 6.40 -0.58 -4.06
CA GLU A 78 7.81 -0.27 -3.80
C GLU A 78 8.23 1.11 -4.31
N SER A 79 8.25 1.33 -5.63
CA SER A 79 8.57 2.60 -6.28
C SER A 79 7.66 2.82 -7.47
N GLY A 80 7.27 4.06 -7.77
CA GLY A 80 6.55 4.42 -9.00
C GLY A 80 7.41 4.39 -10.24
N SER A 81 8.74 4.42 -10.10
CA SER A 81 9.67 4.26 -11.21
C SER A 81 9.76 2.80 -11.64
N GLU A 82 9.37 2.53 -12.88
CA GLU A 82 9.52 1.20 -13.48
C GLU A 82 11.00 0.79 -13.57
N ARG A 83 11.91 1.76 -13.71
CA ARG A 83 13.35 1.53 -13.69
C ARG A 83 13.80 0.99 -12.34
N VAL A 84 13.43 1.66 -11.24
CA VAL A 84 13.76 1.20 -9.89
C VAL A 84 13.17 -0.18 -9.63
N ARG A 85 11.89 -0.39 -9.93
CA ARG A 85 11.24 -1.70 -9.74
C ARG A 85 11.94 -2.81 -10.51
N ARG A 86 12.31 -2.58 -11.77
CA ARG A 86 12.82 -3.64 -12.66
C ARG A 86 14.32 -3.88 -12.53
N GLN A 87 15.11 -2.81 -12.45
CA GLN A 87 16.57 -2.88 -12.55
C GLN A 87 17.24 -2.99 -11.18
N ILE A 88 16.68 -2.33 -10.16
CA ILE A 88 17.25 -2.30 -8.80
C ILE A 88 16.57 -3.36 -7.94
N LEU A 89 15.24 -3.28 -7.81
CA LEU A 89 14.46 -4.13 -6.91
C LEU A 89 14.08 -5.49 -7.51
N LYS A 90 14.37 -5.70 -8.81
CA LYS A 90 14.09 -6.94 -9.55
C LYS A 90 12.65 -7.46 -9.34
N ARG A 91 11.68 -6.55 -9.25
CA ARG A 91 10.27 -6.89 -9.00
C ARG A 91 9.65 -7.59 -10.22
N PRO A 92 8.63 -8.44 -9.99
CA PRO A 92 7.70 -8.88 -11.02
C PRO A 92 7.30 -7.73 -11.96
N ARG A 93 7.27 -7.99 -13.27
CA ARG A 93 6.99 -6.95 -14.27
C ARG A 93 5.52 -6.55 -14.21
N TYR A 94 5.25 -5.25 -14.07
CA TYR A 94 3.96 -4.60 -14.28
C TYR A 94 4.17 -3.09 -14.53
N THR A 95 3.24 -2.48 -15.25
CA THR A 95 3.25 -1.04 -15.55
C THR A 95 2.45 -0.24 -14.53
N ASN A 96 2.72 1.06 -14.42
CA ASN A 96 1.91 1.94 -13.57
C ASN A 96 0.43 1.97 -14.00
N LYS A 97 0.15 1.89 -15.31
CA LYS A 97 -1.22 1.86 -15.85
C LYS A 97 -1.98 0.60 -15.42
N GLU A 98 -1.33 -0.56 -15.46
CA GLU A 98 -1.93 -1.83 -15.01
C GLU A 98 -2.24 -1.79 -13.51
N LEU A 99 -1.32 -1.30 -12.68
CA LEU A 99 -1.57 -1.08 -11.25
C LEU A 99 -2.76 -0.15 -11.02
N ILE A 100 -2.82 0.97 -11.74
CA ILE A 100 -3.91 1.95 -11.62
C ILE A 100 -5.26 1.34 -11.97
N SER A 101 -5.32 0.59 -13.08
CA SER A 101 -6.53 -0.14 -13.47
C SER A 101 -6.97 -1.12 -12.39
N PHE A 102 -6.06 -1.98 -11.92
CA PHE A 102 -6.36 -2.95 -10.87
C PHE A 102 -6.89 -2.30 -9.58
N CYS A 103 -6.21 -1.27 -9.07
CA CYS A 103 -6.59 -0.60 -7.83
C CYS A 103 -7.90 0.22 -7.95
N LYS A 104 -8.23 0.73 -9.14
CA LYS A 104 -9.54 1.36 -9.40
C LYS A 104 -10.65 0.31 -9.35
N THR A 105 -10.48 -0.80 -10.07
CA THR A 105 -11.47 -1.89 -10.07
C THR A 105 -11.61 -2.54 -8.70
N ALA A 106 -10.53 -2.69 -7.93
CA ALA A 106 -10.63 -3.20 -6.56
C ALA A 106 -11.61 -2.39 -5.68
N ARG A 107 -11.65 -1.06 -5.86
CA ARG A 107 -12.58 -0.18 -5.14
C ARG A 107 -14.04 -0.42 -5.54
N GLU A 108 -14.31 -0.69 -6.82
CA GLU A 108 -15.66 -1.06 -7.31
C GLU A 108 -16.18 -2.31 -6.58
N PHE A 109 -15.30 -3.28 -6.30
CA PHE A 109 -15.63 -4.49 -5.54
C PHE A 109 -15.65 -4.31 -4.02
N GLY A 110 -15.49 -3.09 -3.50
CA GLY A 110 -15.45 -2.85 -2.06
C GLY A 110 -14.14 -3.29 -1.38
N VAL A 111 -13.08 -3.53 -2.16
CA VAL A 111 -11.78 -3.99 -1.67
C VAL A 111 -10.82 -2.80 -1.62
N ALA A 112 -10.45 -2.36 -0.42
CA ALA A 112 -9.49 -1.27 -0.26
C ALA A 112 -8.08 -1.69 -0.70
N THR A 113 -7.28 -0.75 -1.19
CA THR A 113 -5.87 -1.01 -1.51
C THR A 113 -4.97 -0.09 -0.68
N SER A 114 -4.04 -0.68 0.06
CA SER A 114 -2.95 0.01 0.74
C SER A 114 -1.66 -0.22 -0.03
N LEU A 115 -0.91 0.83 -0.33
CA LEU A 115 0.36 0.68 -1.06
C LEU A 115 1.52 0.51 -0.09
N LEU A 116 2.39 -0.46 -0.37
CA LEU A 116 3.71 -0.56 0.26
C LEU A 116 4.70 0.23 -0.60
N VAL A 117 5.39 1.19 -0.02
CA VAL A 117 6.35 2.08 -0.72
C VAL A 117 7.68 2.06 0.03
N LEU A 118 8.77 1.92 -0.74
CA LEU A 118 10.14 1.86 -0.26
C LEU A 118 10.96 2.93 -0.99
N MET A 119 11.49 3.88 -0.24
CA MET A 119 12.29 4.99 -0.78
C MET A 119 13.74 4.94 -0.27
N GLY A 120 14.65 5.57 -1.00
CA GLY A 120 16.07 5.67 -0.66
C GLY A 120 16.85 4.40 -0.95
N VAL A 121 16.47 3.62 -1.97
CA VAL A 121 17.20 2.40 -2.36
C VAL A 121 18.48 2.75 -3.15
N PRO A 122 19.54 1.90 -3.13
CA PRO A 122 20.77 2.15 -3.87
C PRO A 122 20.50 2.42 -5.36
N GLY A 123 20.95 3.55 -5.88
CA GLY A 123 20.74 3.98 -7.26
C GLY A 123 19.37 4.61 -7.58
N GLU A 124 18.53 4.87 -6.58
CA GLU A 124 17.31 5.69 -6.75
C GLU A 124 17.64 7.18 -6.85
N THR A 125 17.03 7.87 -7.81
CA THR A 125 17.16 9.33 -7.98
C THR A 125 15.95 10.05 -7.41
N PHE A 126 16.08 11.36 -7.18
CA PHE A 126 14.94 12.17 -6.76
C PHE A 126 13.78 12.15 -7.79
N ASN A 127 14.07 12.01 -9.09
CA ASN A 127 13.04 11.91 -10.12
C ASN A 127 12.24 10.59 -10.01
N ASP A 128 12.90 9.48 -9.69
CA ASP A 128 12.19 8.19 -9.46
C ASP A 128 11.24 8.29 -8.26
N TYR A 129 11.65 9.00 -7.21
CA TYR A 129 10.77 9.30 -6.07
C TYR A 129 9.59 10.18 -6.49
N LEU A 130 9.79 11.18 -7.35
CA LEU A 130 8.69 12.01 -7.86
C LEU A 130 7.70 11.18 -8.71
N GLU A 131 8.16 10.19 -9.47
CA GLU A 131 7.26 9.22 -10.15
C GLU A 131 6.43 8.42 -9.13
N THR A 132 7.05 8.02 -8.01
CA THR A 132 6.35 7.35 -6.89
C THR A 132 5.23 8.21 -6.31
N VAL A 133 5.53 9.50 -6.05
CA VAL A 133 4.54 10.48 -5.61
C VAL A 133 3.40 10.63 -6.63
N GLY A 134 3.73 10.67 -7.92
CA GLY A 134 2.76 10.76 -9.01
C GLY A 134 1.78 9.59 -8.99
N VAL A 135 2.29 8.35 -8.94
CA VAL A 135 1.46 7.14 -8.89
C VAL A 135 0.55 7.12 -7.65
N VAL A 136 1.06 7.47 -6.47
CA VAL A 136 0.26 7.53 -5.25
C VAL A 136 -0.83 8.61 -5.36
N ARG A 137 -0.49 9.76 -5.94
CA ARG A 137 -1.42 10.86 -6.16
C ARG A 137 -2.55 10.47 -7.11
N ASP A 138 -2.26 9.75 -8.19
CA ASP A 138 -3.25 9.30 -9.16
C ASP A 138 -4.16 8.19 -8.60
N LEU A 139 -3.60 7.32 -7.77
CA LEU A 139 -4.32 6.19 -7.19
C LEU A 139 -5.26 6.59 -6.04
N GLN A 140 -4.83 7.53 -5.20
CA GLN A 140 -5.47 7.86 -3.93
C GLN A 140 -5.81 6.59 -3.11
N PRO A 141 -4.80 5.77 -2.75
CA PRO A 141 -5.04 4.53 -1.99
C PRO A 141 -5.65 4.81 -0.61
N GLU A 142 -6.17 3.76 0.01
CA GLU A 142 -6.76 3.83 1.35
C GLU A 142 -5.70 4.26 2.37
N ASP A 143 -4.51 3.67 2.29
CA ASP A 143 -3.34 4.08 3.06
C ASP A 143 -2.04 3.80 2.28
N VAL A 144 -0.94 4.34 2.80
CA VAL A 144 0.41 4.05 2.29
C VAL A 144 1.30 3.63 3.46
N GLN A 145 1.89 2.45 3.37
CA GLN A 145 3.00 2.08 4.24
C GLN A 145 4.30 2.55 3.60
N LEU A 146 4.72 3.76 3.95
CA LEU A 146 5.99 4.33 3.51
C LEU A 146 7.13 3.84 4.42
N SER A 147 8.20 3.34 3.81
CA SER A 147 9.43 2.92 4.48
C SER A 147 10.64 3.51 3.78
N ILE A 148 11.68 3.84 4.55
CA ILE A 148 13.02 4.11 4.03
C ILE A 148 13.78 2.78 3.92
N PHE A 149 14.57 2.61 2.87
CA PHE A 149 15.39 1.41 2.71
C PHE A 149 16.39 1.25 3.86
N TYR A 150 16.55 0.00 4.30
CA TYR A 150 17.56 -0.40 5.27
C TYR A 150 18.39 -1.57 4.70
N PRO A 151 19.73 -1.48 4.68
CA PRO A 151 20.59 -2.47 4.04
C PRO A 151 20.86 -3.65 4.99
N TYR A 152 19.98 -4.64 5.00
CA TYR A 152 20.20 -5.85 5.82
C TYR A 152 21.39 -6.66 5.30
N LEU A 153 22.30 -7.00 6.21
CA LEU A 153 23.47 -7.83 5.90
C LEU A 153 23.03 -9.17 5.28
N GLY A 154 23.72 -9.58 4.23
CA GLY A 154 23.44 -10.82 3.49
C GLY A 154 22.42 -10.67 2.35
N THR A 155 21.86 -9.48 2.10
CA THR A 155 20.98 -9.23 0.96
C THR A 155 21.73 -8.71 -0.27
N ASP A 156 21.22 -8.99 -1.47
CA ASP A 156 21.73 -8.41 -2.73
C ASP A 156 21.84 -6.89 -2.66
N LEU A 157 20.82 -6.22 -2.10
CA LEU A 157 20.79 -4.76 -2.02
C LEU A 157 21.81 -4.20 -1.03
N TYR A 158 22.18 -4.95 0.02
CA TYR A 158 23.30 -4.57 0.88
C TYR A 158 24.62 -4.61 0.09
N ASN A 159 24.87 -5.68 -0.68
CA ASN A 159 26.08 -5.79 -1.48
C ASN A 159 26.18 -4.65 -2.50
N ILE A 160 25.07 -4.37 -3.21
CA ILE A 160 24.99 -3.25 -4.15
C ILE A 160 25.26 -1.91 -3.45
N ALA A 161 24.75 -1.69 -2.23
CA ALA A 161 24.99 -0.46 -1.49
C ALA A 161 26.47 -0.27 -1.10
N VAL A 162 27.15 -1.35 -0.70
CA VAL A 162 28.59 -1.35 -0.40
C VAL A 162 29.41 -1.11 -1.67
N GLU A 163 29.10 -1.82 -2.76
CA GLU A 163 29.77 -1.68 -4.06
C GLU A 163 29.66 -0.25 -4.62
N GLN A 164 28.48 0.37 -4.48
CA GLN A 164 28.24 1.77 -4.84
C GLN A 164 28.84 2.77 -3.84
N ARG A 165 29.43 2.30 -2.74
CA ARG A 165 30.03 3.12 -1.67
C ARG A 165 29.04 4.11 -1.04
N VAL A 166 27.75 3.76 -1.02
CA VAL A 166 26.71 4.58 -0.37
C VAL A 166 26.51 4.22 1.11
N ILE A 167 27.16 3.14 1.56
CA ILE A 167 27.31 2.72 2.97
C ILE A 167 28.73 2.13 3.18
N PRO A 168 29.24 2.10 4.43
CA PRO A 168 30.47 1.36 4.74
C PRO A 168 30.24 -0.15 4.78
N GLU A 169 31.32 -0.91 4.65
CA GLU A 169 31.33 -2.35 4.96
C GLU A 169 30.95 -2.58 6.43
N GLY A 170 30.13 -3.60 6.70
CA GLY A 170 29.56 -3.88 8.02
C GLY A 170 28.19 -3.22 8.26
N GLY A 171 27.74 -2.34 7.35
CA GLY A 171 26.40 -1.77 7.35
C GLY A 171 26.28 -0.43 8.08
N THR A 172 25.04 -0.03 8.38
CA THR A 172 24.72 1.28 8.96
C THR A 172 24.12 1.17 10.36
N GLU A 173 24.14 2.28 11.11
CA GLU A 173 23.48 2.40 12.41
C GLU A 173 22.04 1.80 12.37
N PRO A 174 21.71 0.81 13.22
CA PRO A 174 20.41 0.11 13.17
C PRO A 174 19.26 0.91 13.79
N SER A 175 19.51 2.14 14.26
CA SER A 175 18.51 2.91 14.99
C SER A 175 17.39 3.41 14.08
N ASN A 176 16.14 3.15 14.49
CA ASN A 176 14.93 3.53 13.74
C ASN A 176 14.94 3.01 12.30
N GLU A 177 15.25 1.72 12.18
CA GLU A 177 15.12 0.94 10.96
C GLU A 177 13.84 1.32 10.19
N ARG A 178 13.99 1.53 8.88
CA ARG A 178 12.93 1.94 7.94
C ARG A 178 12.30 3.32 8.14
N HIS A 179 12.73 4.10 9.13
CA HIS A 179 12.22 5.45 9.41
C HIS A 179 13.32 6.52 9.42
N ARG A 180 14.58 6.08 9.39
CA ARG A 180 15.77 6.92 9.29
C ARG A 180 16.53 6.60 8.01
N ALA A 181 16.85 7.64 7.24
CA ALA A 181 17.73 7.49 6.09
C ALA A 181 19.17 7.28 6.55
N THR A 182 19.83 6.24 6.04
CA THR A 182 21.20 5.87 6.41
C THR A 182 22.18 5.85 5.24
N LEU A 183 21.68 5.76 4.00
CA LEU A 183 22.47 5.75 2.77
C LEU A 183 22.79 7.16 2.27
N GLU A 184 24.02 7.39 1.81
CA GLU A 184 24.43 8.63 1.13
C GLU A 184 24.34 8.45 -0.39
N LEU A 185 23.15 8.62 -0.96
CA LEU A 185 22.95 8.51 -2.42
C LEU A 185 23.34 9.82 -3.14
N PRO A 186 24.03 9.76 -4.28
CA PRO A 186 24.41 10.96 -5.05
C PRO A 186 23.23 11.82 -5.52
N ASP A 187 22.23 11.21 -6.15
CA ASP A 187 21.08 11.90 -6.77
C ASP A 187 19.86 12.07 -5.85
N PHE A 188 19.89 11.42 -4.68
CA PHE A 188 18.83 11.51 -3.68
C PHE A 188 19.41 11.45 -2.26
N PRO A 189 20.10 12.50 -1.82
CA PRO A 189 20.90 12.46 -0.60
C PRO A 189 20.06 12.19 0.65
N LYS A 190 20.70 11.61 1.67
CA LYS A 190 20.08 11.19 2.93
C LYS A 190 19.18 12.24 3.58
N TRP A 191 19.62 13.49 3.65
CA TRP A 191 18.83 14.58 4.22
C TRP A 191 17.52 14.80 3.46
N ARG A 192 17.57 14.65 2.12
CA ARG A 192 16.44 14.83 1.23
C ARG A 192 15.48 13.65 1.34
N ILE A 193 15.98 12.42 1.40
CA ILE A 193 15.17 11.23 1.71
C ILE A 193 14.41 11.45 3.03
N GLN A 194 15.11 11.89 4.08
CA GLN A 194 14.50 12.10 5.39
C GLN A 194 13.44 13.20 5.37
N PHE A 195 13.69 14.31 4.66
CA PHE A 195 12.70 15.37 4.46
C PHE A 195 11.47 14.86 3.71
N GLU A 196 11.71 14.14 2.60
CA GLU A 196 10.65 13.62 1.75
C GLU A 196 9.83 12.52 2.44
N PHE A 197 10.42 11.72 3.34
CA PHE A 197 9.68 10.79 4.18
C PHE A 197 8.60 11.49 5.04
N LEU A 198 8.91 12.71 5.53
CA LEU A 198 7.94 13.51 6.27
C LEU A 198 6.97 14.22 5.31
N TYR A 199 7.48 14.80 4.23
CA TYR A 199 6.71 15.64 3.31
C TYR A 199 5.89 14.85 2.28
N PHE A 200 6.09 13.53 2.19
CA PHE A 200 5.41 12.61 1.28
C PHE A 200 3.88 12.78 1.29
N TRP A 201 3.29 12.89 2.49
CA TRP A 201 1.86 13.01 2.66
C TRP A 201 1.31 14.29 2.03
N PHE A 202 2.03 15.40 2.18
CA PHE A 202 1.64 16.66 1.57
C PHE A 202 1.76 16.58 0.04
N ARG A 203 2.86 16.02 -0.49
CA ARG A 203 3.03 15.88 -1.96
C ARG A 203 1.94 15.02 -2.59
N SER A 204 1.68 13.87 -1.98
CA SER A 204 0.81 12.83 -2.55
C SER A 204 -0.68 13.15 -2.37
N PHE A 205 -1.05 13.84 -1.30
CA PHE A 205 -2.47 13.98 -0.91
C PHE A 205 -2.99 15.42 -0.81
N ARG A 206 -2.16 16.45 -1.02
CA ARG A 206 -2.65 17.84 -1.06
C ARG A 206 -3.72 18.02 -2.14
N GLY A 207 -4.85 18.59 -1.75
CA GLY A 207 -6.03 18.76 -2.60
C GLY A 207 -7.01 17.58 -2.59
N TYR A 208 -6.63 16.45 -1.98
CA TYR A 208 -7.51 15.28 -1.83
C TYR A 208 -7.85 14.97 -0.37
N TRP A 209 -6.90 15.17 0.55
CA TRP A 209 -7.11 14.96 1.99
C TRP A 209 -7.23 16.31 2.69
N SER A 210 -7.93 16.31 3.82
CA SER A 210 -7.98 17.47 4.71
C SER A 210 -6.58 17.77 5.26
N LEU A 211 -6.28 19.05 5.50
CA LEU A 211 -4.94 19.48 5.93
C LEU A 211 -4.58 18.91 7.30
N ASP A 212 -5.54 18.83 8.22
CA ASP A 212 -5.41 18.17 9.52
C ASP A 212 -4.99 16.70 9.39
N LYS A 213 -5.62 15.92 8.49
CA LYS A 213 -5.23 14.53 8.22
C LYS A 213 -3.80 14.43 7.71
N ILE A 214 -3.41 15.31 6.77
CA ILE A 214 -2.04 15.37 6.24
C ILE A 214 -1.06 15.69 7.37
N LEU A 215 -1.30 16.75 8.13
CA LEU A 215 -0.44 17.17 9.25
C LEU A 215 -0.30 16.08 10.31
N MET A 216 -1.38 15.36 10.64
CA MET A 216 -1.33 14.25 11.58
C MET A 216 -0.51 13.05 11.06
N LYS A 217 -0.57 12.74 9.76
CA LYS A 217 0.27 11.70 9.15
C LYS A 217 1.74 12.13 9.10
N MET A 218 2.03 13.40 8.82
CA MET A 218 3.38 13.97 8.89
C MET A 218 3.93 13.94 10.32
N LEU A 219 3.12 14.32 11.31
CA LEU A 219 3.47 14.25 12.73
C LEU A 219 3.76 12.81 13.13
N ARG A 220 2.91 11.85 12.73
CA ARG A 220 3.16 10.42 12.99
C ARG A 220 4.49 9.97 12.37
N ALA A 221 4.77 10.31 11.11
CA ALA A 221 6.04 9.98 10.46
C ALA A 221 7.24 10.58 11.21
N PHE A 222 7.09 11.80 11.73
CA PHE A 222 8.10 12.43 12.59
C PHE A 222 8.31 11.69 13.91
N LEU A 223 7.24 11.30 14.61
CA LEU A 223 7.34 10.57 15.88
C LEU A 223 7.98 9.18 15.71
N LEU A 224 7.74 8.51 14.58
CA LEU A 224 8.33 7.20 14.26
C LEU A 224 9.85 7.24 14.12
N ARG A 225 10.45 8.43 13.90
CA ARG A 225 11.91 8.62 13.87
C ARG A 225 12.57 8.44 15.24
N PHE A 226 11.81 8.54 16.33
CA PHE A 226 12.38 8.51 17.67
C PHE A 226 11.79 7.35 18.46
N THR A 227 12.51 6.24 18.58
CA THR A 227 12.07 5.01 19.28
C THR A 227 11.36 5.29 20.61
N ARG A 228 11.96 6.10 21.51
CA ARG A 228 11.40 6.44 22.82
C ARG A 228 10.09 7.24 22.71
N ILE A 229 10.06 8.27 21.87
CA ILE A 229 8.87 9.10 21.66
C ILE A 229 7.76 8.26 21.01
N SER A 230 8.11 7.42 20.04
CA SER A 230 7.19 6.48 19.41
C SER A 230 6.59 5.50 20.42
N ALA A 231 7.39 4.98 21.35
CA ALA A 231 6.90 4.12 22.43
C ALA A 231 5.92 4.86 23.37
N ILE A 232 6.25 6.09 23.76
CA ILE A 232 5.37 6.94 24.58
C ILE A 232 4.06 7.24 23.83
N ALA A 233 4.14 7.63 22.55
CA ALA A 233 2.97 7.90 21.73
C ALA A 233 2.06 6.66 21.62
N ARG A 234 2.63 5.47 21.37
CA ARG A 234 1.88 4.21 21.37
C ARG A 234 1.20 3.94 22.72
N TYR A 235 1.94 4.12 23.82
CA TYR A 235 1.38 3.96 25.16
C TYR A 235 0.19 4.90 25.40
N LEU A 236 0.30 6.17 25.01
CA LEU A 236 -0.77 7.16 25.13
C LEU A 236 -1.98 6.80 24.25
N ILE A 237 -1.77 6.38 23.01
CA ILE A 237 -2.86 5.97 22.09
C ILE A 237 -3.65 4.79 22.67
N VAL A 238 -2.99 3.84 23.34
CA VAL A 238 -3.65 2.67 23.93
C VAL A 238 -4.39 3.02 25.21
N ASN A 239 -3.78 3.83 26.08
CA ASN A 239 -4.26 4.04 27.45
C ASN A 239 -5.07 5.33 27.65
N ASN A 240 -5.06 6.27 26.70
CA ASN A 240 -5.80 7.52 26.78
C ASN A 240 -6.92 7.57 25.74
N ARG A 241 -8.18 7.74 26.19
CA ARG A 241 -9.37 7.76 25.32
C ARG A 241 -9.33 8.87 24.28
N LEU A 242 -8.81 10.06 24.63
CA LEU A 242 -8.67 11.19 23.72
C LEU A 242 -7.62 10.88 22.64
N CYS A 243 -6.43 10.42 23.03
CA CYS A 243 -5.38 10.04 22.08
C CYS A 243 -5.85 8.92 21.14
N LYS A 244 -6.58 7.92 21.67
CA LYS A 244 -7.20 6.85 20.88
C LYS A 244 -8.20 7.39 19.86
N HIS A 245 -9.05 8.32 20.28
CA HIS A 245 -10.04 8.94 19.40
C HIS A 245 -9.37 9.73 18.27
N ILE A 246 -8.41 10.61 18.61
CA ILE A 246 -7.64 11.38 17.62
C ILE A 246 -6.94 10.44 16.62
N PHE A 247 -6.30 9.40 17.11
CA PHE A 247 -5.64 8.42 16.26
C PHE A 247 -6.61 7.73 15.30
N LYS A 248 -7.75 7.25 15.81
CA LYS A 248 -8.78 6.60 14.98
C LYS A 248 -9.33 7.56 13.92
N THR A 249 -9.61 8.80 14.29
CA THR A 249 -10.22 9.80 13.40
C THR A 249 -9.28 10.23 12.27
N TYR A 250 -8.01 10.52 12.58
CA TYR A 250 -7.09 11.15 11.61
C TYR A 250 -6.06 10.19 11.01
N ILE A 251 -5.69 9.12 11.71
CA ILE A 251 -4.64 8.20 11.24
C ILE A 251 -5.24 6.97 10.57
N GLU A 252 -6.22 6.32 11.21
CA GLU A 252 -6.96 5.21 10.61
C GLU A 252 -8.01 5.73 9.61
N GLY A 253 -8.68 6.83 9.95
CA GLY A 253 -9.71 7.44 9.11
C GLY A 253 -10.98 6.59 8.99
N THR A 254 -12.01 7.14 8.37
CA THR A 254 -13.15 6.36 7.89
C THR A 254 -12.74 5.59 6.63
N LYS A 255 -13.11 4.31 6.55
CA LYS A 255 -12.94 3.51 5.32
C LYS A 255 -13.56 4.26 4.16
N ARG A 256 -12.77 4.57 3.12
CA ARG A 256 -13.29 5.27 1.94
C ARG A 256 -14.02 4.34 0.98
N VAL A 257 -13.62 3.08 1.01
CA VAL A 257 -14.20 2.05 0.16
C VAL A 257 -15.40 1.44 0.90
N ILE A 258 -16.58 1.91 0.52
CA ILE A 258 -17.86 1.31 0.86
C ILE A 258 -18.35 0.76 -0.48
N GLY A 259 -18.36 -0.56 -0.66
CA GLY A 259 -18.69 -1.15 -1.97
C GLY A 259 -20.02 -0.62 -2.49
N SER A 260 -19.98 0.17 -3.56
CA SER A 260 -21.18 0.62 -4.27
C SER A 260 -21.39 -0.33 -5.43
N LYS A 261 -22.56 -1.00 -5.46
CA LYS A 261 -23.08 -1.53 -6.72
C LYS A 261 -23.34 -0.33 -7.63
N GLU A 262 -22.42 -0.03 -8.55
CA GLU A 262 -22.88 0.56 -9.80
C GLU A 262 -23.58 -0.57 -10.53
N GLU A 263 -24.92 -0.57 -10.47
CA GLU A 263 -25.71 -1.36 -11.41
C GLU A 263 -25.24 -0.97 -12.81
N PRO A 264 -24.97 -1.94 -13.70
CA PRO A 264 -24.54 -1.62 -15.04
C PRO A 264 -25.62 -0.74 -15.66
N VAL A 265 -25.22 0.46 -16.10
CA VAL A 265 -26.06 1.42 -16.80
C VAL A 265 -26.94 0.64 -17.77
N GLY A 266 -28.23 0.61 -17.47
CA GLY A 266 -29.22 -0.13 -18.23
C GLY A 266 -29.07 0.21 -19.71
N THR A 267 -29.06 -0.84 -20.53
CA THR A 267 -29.37 -0.81 -21.95
C THR A 267 -30.32 0.34 -22.25
N MET A 268 -29.85 1.34 -23.02
CA MET A 268 -30.71 2.35 -23.61
C MET A 268 -31.78 1.64 -24.44
N VAL A 269 -32.97 1.51 -23.88
CA VAL A 269 -34.17 1.18 -24.64
C VAL A 269 -34.49 2.44 -25.43
N SER A 270 -34.32 2.36 -26.75
CA SER A 270 -34.74 3.40 -27.68
C SER A 270 -36.26 3.53 -27.63
N TYR A 271 -36.76 4.61 -27.04
CA TYR A 271 -38.12 5.04 -27.31
C TYR A 271 -38.09 5.91 -28.56
N HIS A 272 -38.39 5.30 -29.70
CA HIS A 272 -38.87 6.04 -30.87
C HIS A 272 -40.28 6.53 -30.56
N THR A 273 -40.42 7.84 -30.37
CA THR A 273 -41.68 8.56 -30.53
C THR A 273 -41.92 8.79 -32.03
N GLY A 274 -43.09 8.40 -32.52
CA GLY A 274 -43.55 8.69 -33.87
C GLY A 274 -45.04 8.34 -33.99
N GLU A 275 -45.86 9.37 -34.00
CA GLU A 275 -47.32 9.38 -34.11
C GLU A 275 -47.83 8.85 -35.46
N LEU A 276 -48.88 8.01 -35.41
CA LEU A 276 -50.12 7.92 -36.21
C LEU A 276 -50.57 6.47 -36.40
#